data_AF-H1LEF3-F1
#
_entry.id   AF-H1LEF3-F1
#
_cell.length_a   1.000
_cell.length_b   1.000
_cell.length_c   1.000
_cell.angle_alpha   90.00
_cell.angle_beta   90.00
_cell.angle_gamma   90.00
#
_symmetry.space_group_name_H-M   'P 1'
#
loop_
_entity.id
_entity.type
_entity.pdbx_description
1 polymer ?
#
loop_
_entity_poly.entity_id
_entity_poly.type
_entity_poly.pdbx_seq_one_letter_code
_entity_poly.pdbx_strand_id
1 'polypeptide(L)'
;MGALILPWWAALIGLALAIILILWKLNPVYSLMLGAIVGCLIGGGNLVQTINVLIQGSQSVIGTILRVIAAGMLAGVMMESGAADTIARAIVNKLGDRLALFSLAFATMVITGVGVFIPVAVLIVAPIALEVGERIQFLNWPC
;
A
#
# COMPACT_ATOMS: atom_id res chain seq x y z
N MET A 1 -26.93 -15.78 24.55
CA MET A 1 -28.07 -15.08 23.91
C MET A 1 -27.63 -14.63 22.52
N GLY A 2 -28.16 -15.30 21.49
CA GLY A 2 -28.10 -14.91 20.07
C GLY A 2 -26.72 -14.75 19.44
N ALA A 3 -26.02 -15.84 19.16
CA ALA A 3 -24.91 -15.83 18.19
C ALA A 3 -25.48 -15.55 16.80
N LEU A 4 -25.55 -14.27 16.41
CA LEU A 4 -25.86 -13.91 15.03
C LEU A 4 -24.63 -14.18 14.19
N ILE A 5 -24.67 -15.32 13.52
CA ILE A 5 -23.84 -15.60 12.36
C ILE A 5 -24.19 -14.52 11.34
N LEU A 6 -23.38 -13.47 11.19
CA LEU A 6 -23.44 -12.71 9.94
C LEU A 6 -23.19 -13.74 8.84
N PRO A 7 -24.16 -14.00 7.96
CA PRO A 7 -23.91 -14.93 6.88
C PRO A 7 -22.79 -14.33 6.03
N TRP A 8 -21.75 -15.13 5.78
CA TRP A 8 -20.62 -14.73 4.95
C TRP A 8 -21.07 -14.17 3.59
N TRP A 9 -22.20 -14.66 3.08
CA TRP A 9 -22.90 -14.13 1.91
C TRP A 9 -23.31 -12.65 2.04
N ALA A 10 -23.78 -12.20 3.20
CA ALA A 10 -24.15 -10.80 3.42
C ALA A 10 -22.92 -9.88 3.45
N ALA A 11 -21.80 -10.34 4.01
CA ALA A 11 -20.52 -9.63 3.93
C ALA A 11 -20.04 -9.51 2.47
N LEU A 12 -20.18 -10.58 1.67
CA LEU A 12 -19.89 -10.57 0.23
C LEU A 12 -20.79 -9.62 -0.55
N ILE A 13 -22.09 -9.59 -0.26
CA ILE A 13 -23.03 -8.67 -0.91
C ILE A 13 -22.71 -7.21 -0.54
N GLY A 14 -22.44 -6.92 0.74
CA GLY A 14 -22.03 -5.58 1.18
C GLY A 14 -20.71 -5.12 0.53
N LEU A 15 -19.74 -6.03 0.39
CA LEU A 15 -18.48 -5.77 -0.30
C LEU A 15 -18.71 -5.52 -1.80
N ALA A 16 -19.54 -6.34 -2.46
CA ALA A 16 -19.88 -6.15 -3.87
C ALA A 16 -20.57 -4.80 -4.11
N LEU A 17 -21.51 -4.43 -3.24
CA LEU A 17 -22.17 -3.13 -3.25
C LEU A 17 -21.15 -1.98 -3.10
N ALA A 18 -20.22 -2.09 -2.15
CA ALA A 18 -19.17 -1.10 -1.96
C ALA A 18 -18.31 -0.92 -3.20
N ILE A 19 -17.91 -2.02 -3.86
CA ILE A 19 -17.12 -1.99 -5.10
C ILE A 19 -17.90 -1.31 -6.23
N ILE A 20 -19.19 -1.62 -6.39
CA ILE A 20 -20.05 -1.00 -7.40
C ILE A 20 -20.17 0.51 -7.15
N LEU A 21 -20.31 0.95 -5.90
CA LEU A 21 -20.35 2.37 -5.54
C LEU A 21 -19.03 3.09 -5.84
N ILE A 22 -17.88 2.44 -5.63
CA ILE A 22 -16.56 2.99 -5.98
C ILE A 22 -16.45 3.21 -7.50
N LEU A 23 -16.94 2.26 -8.31
CA LEU A 23 -16.94 2.38 -9.78
C LEU A 23 -17.83 3.53 -10.27
N TRP A 24 -18.82 3.94 -9.48
CA TRP A 24 -19.66 5.13 -9.72
C TRP A 24 -19.05 6.45 -9.21
N LYS A 25 -17.71 6.52 -9.05
CA LYS A 25 -16.96 7.73 -8.65
C LYS A 25 -17.22 8.24 -7.23
N LEU A 26 -17.83 7.46 -6.35
CA LEU A 26 -17.95 7.83 -4.94
C LEU A 26 -16.62 7.62 -4.20
N ASN A 27 -16.29 8.54 -3.28
CA ASN A 27 -15.07 8.46 -2.47
C ASN A 27 -15.05 7.11 -1.71
N PRO A 28 -13.98 6.29 -1.81
CA PRO A 28 -13.92 4.95 -1.23
C PRO A 28 -14.35 4.86 0.24
N VAL A 29 -14.07 5.90 1.03
CA VAL A 29 -14.48 5.99 2.43
C VAL A 29 -15.99 5.90 2.60
N TYR A 30 -16.76 6.68 1.84
CA TYR A 30 -18.23 6.67 1.92
C TYR A 30 -18.82 5.38 1.38
N SER A 31 -18.24 4.85 0.29
CA SER A 31 -18.66 3.60 -0.33
C SER A 31 -18.50 2.41 0.62
N LEU A 32 -17.37 2.33 1.34
CA LEU A 32 -17.13 1.28 2.34
C LEU A 32 -18.05 1.43 3.55
N MET A 33 -18.27 2.65 4.03
CA MET A 33 -19.13 2.91 5.19
C MET A 33 -20.59 2.56 4.90
N LEU A 34 -21.11 2.96 3.73
CA LEU A 34 -22.45 2.57 3.29
C LEU A 34 -22.56 1.07 3.01
N GLY A 35 -21.55 0.47 2.36
CA GLY A 35 -21.51 -0.97 2.08
C GLY A 35 -21.52 -1.82 3.35
N ALA A 36 -20.81 -1.39 4.40
CA ALA A 36 -20.80 -2.05 5.70
C ALA A 36 -22.15 -1.96 6.42
N ILE A 37 -22.80 -0.79 6.39
CA ILE A 37 -24.13 -0.58 6.99
C ILE A 37 -25.18 -1.42 6.26
N VAL A 38 -25.24 -1.33 4.93
CA VAL A 38 -26.20 -2.07 4.11
C VAL A 38 -25.93 -3.59 4.19
N GLY A 39 -24.66 -4.01 4.17
CA GLY A 39 -24.27 -5.41 4.31
C GLY A 39 -24.67 -6.02 5.66
N CYS A 40 -24.51 -5.28 6.77
CA CYS A 40 -24.98 -5.75 8.08
C CYS A 40 -26.50 -5.81 8.18
N LEU A 41 -27.20 -4.86 7.56
CA LEU A 41 -28.67 -4.83 7.55
C LEU A 41 -29.25 -6.02 6.76
N ILE A 42 -28.68 -6.32 5.58
CA ILE A 42 -29.05 -7.49 4.77
C ILE A 42 -28.68 -8.80 5.48
N GLY A 43 -27.60 -8.79 6.28
CA GLY A 43 -27.18 -9.92 7.11
C GLY A 43 -28.06 -10.21 8.32
N GLY A 44 -29.15 -9.46 8.53
CA GLY A 44 -30.09 -9.66 9.64
C GLY A 44 -29.67 -9.04 10.97
N GLY A 45 -28.69 -8.13 10.96
CA GLY A 45 -28.26 -7.41 12.16
C GLY A 45 -29.19 -6.23 12.51
N ASN A 46 -29.49 -6.04 13.79
CA ASN A 46 -30.18 -4.84 14.29
C ASN A 46 -29.26 -3.60 14.14
N LEU A 47 -29.81 -2.37 14.10
CA LEU A 47 -29.04 -1.11 14.11
C LEU A 47 -27.98 -1.08 15.22
N VAL A 48 -28.37 -1.45 16.45
CA VAL A 48 -27.44 -1.43 17.60
C VAL A 48 -26.32 -2.45 17.44
N GLN A 49 -26.62 -3.62 16.88
CA GLN A 49 -25.64 -4.67 16.63
C GLN A 49 -24.70 -4.28 15.49
N THR A 50 -25.22 -3.66 14.43
CA THR A 50 -24.45 -3.16 13.29
C THR A 50 -23.39 -2.14 13.74
N ILE A 51 -23.78 -1.19 14.59
CA ILE A 51 -22.85 -0.20 15.14
C ILE A 51 -21.79 -0.88 16.02
N ASN A 52 -22.17 -1.86 16.84
CA ASN A 52 -21.22 -2.57 17.70
C ASN A 52 -20.21 -3.40 16.87
N VAL A 53 -20.67 -4.10 15.83
CA VAL A 53 -19.80 -4.81 14.87
C VAL A 53 -18.85 -3.84 14.17
N LEU A 54 -19.34 -2.66 13.77
CA LEU A 54 -18.51 -1.65 13.12
C LEU A 54 -17.43 -1.09 14.05
N ILE A 55 -17.77 -0.84 15.32
CA ILE A 55 -16.82 -0.36 16.34
C ILE A 55 -15.79 -1.45 16.66
N GLN A 56 -16.22 -2.69 16.89
CA GLN A 56 -15.32 -3.81 17.18
C GLN A 56 -14.38 -4.12 16.00
N GLY A 57 -14.92 -4.12 14.78
CA GLY A 57 -14.14 -4.26 13.56
C GLY A 57 -13.11 -3.14 13.42
N SER A 58 -13.52 -1.89 13.64
CA SER A 58 -12.62 -0.73 13.55
C SER A 58 -11.51 -0.77 14.60
N GLN A 59 -11.84 -1.13 15.85
CA GLN A 59 -10.85 -1.28 16.92
C GLN A 59 -9.79 -2.33 16.60
N SER A 60 -10.15 -3.43 15.95
CA SER A 60 -9.20 -4.47 15.56
C SER A 60 -8.18 -3.99 14.53
N VAL A 61 -8.55 -3.09 13.62
CA VAL A 61 -7.70 -2.68 12.50
C VAL A 61 -6.94 -1.38 12.79
N ILE A 62 -7.40 -0.57 13.75
CA ILE A 62 -6.84 0.77 14.00
C ILE A 62 -5.35 0.74 14.35
N GLY A 63 -4.90 -0.25 15.14
CA GLY A 63 -3.48 -0.42 15.49
C GLY A 63 -2.60 -0.70 14.27
N THR A 64 -3.09 -1.55 13.36
CA THR A 64 -2.41 -1.84 12.09
C THR A 64 -2.36 -0.60 11.20
N ILE A 65 -3.46 0.14 11.10
CA ILE A 65 -3.55 1.37 10.31
C ILE A 65 -2.57 2.42 10.84
N LEU A 66 -2.52 2.64 12.15
CA LEU A 66 -1.58 3.59 12.75
C LEU A 66 -0.12 3.23 12.43
N ARG A 67 0.22 1.94 12.48
CA ARG A 67 1.56 1.47 12.10
C ARG A 67 1.87 1.73 10.62
N VAL A 68 0.91 1.50 9.73
CA VAL A 68 1.07 1.77 8.29
C VAL A 68 1.18 3.27 8.02
N ILE A 69 0.37 4.11 8.68
CA ILE A 69 0.44 5.57 8.55
C ILE A 69 1.78 6.11 9.06
N ALA A 70 2.25 5.64 10.22
CA ALA A 70 3.55 6.03 10.76
C ALA A 70 4.69 5.66 9.80
N ALA A 71 4.69 4.44 9.26
CA ALA A 71 5.67 4.02 8.25
C ALA A 71 5.54 4.84 6.95
N GLY A 72 4.32 5.16 6.52
CA GLY A 72 4.06 5.99 5.34
C GLY A 72 4.54 7.43 5.51
N MET A 73 4.36 8.02 6.69
CA MET A 73 4.86 9.36 7.01
C MET A 73 6.39 9.40 6.96
N LEU A 74 7.06 8.39 7.54
CA LEU A 74 8.52 8.25 7.45
C LEU A 74 8.98 8.12 5.98
N ALA A 75 8.26 7.36 5.16
CA ALA A 75 8.57 7.23 3.74
C ALA A 75 8.36 8.54 2.97
N GLY A 76 7.31 9.30 3.30
CA GLY A 76 7.02 10.61 2.72
C GLY A 76 8.15 11.61 2.97
N VAL A 77 8.59 11.78 4.22
CA VAL A 77 9.67 12.73 4.54
C VAL A 77 11.01 12.32 3.92
N MET A 78 11.27 11.02 3.77
CA MET A 78 12.50 10.52 3.14
C MET A 78 12.53 10.75 1.62
N MET A 79 11.36 10.72 0.97
CA MET A 79 11.20 11.06 -0.43
C MET A 79 11.35 12.57 -0.66
N GLU A 80 10.68 13.38 0.17
CA GLU A 80 10.64 14.84 0.02
C GLU A 80 11.99 15.49 0.36
N SER A 81 12.76 14.91 1.29
CA SER A 81 14.11 15.36 1.63
C SER A 81 15.21 14.98 0.63
N GLY A 82 14.92 14.12 -0.36
CA GLY A 82 15.92 13.62 -1.31
C GLY A 82 16.99 12.70 -0.69
N ALA A 83 16.84 12.33 0.59
CA ALA A 83 17.77 11.43 1.27
C ALA A 83 17.80 10.05 0.61
N ALA A 84 16.63 9.53 0.22
CA ALA A 84 16.53 8.24 -0.47
C ALA A 84 17.22 8.24 -1.84
N ASP A 85 17.05 9.32 -2.62
CA ASP A 85 17.68 9.47 -3.94
C ASP A 85 19.21 9.51 -3.79
N THR A 86 19.71 10.29 -2.82
CA THR A 86 21.16 10.38 -2.53
C THR A 86 21.75 9.03 -2.12
N ILE A 87 21.05 8.27 -1.26
CA ILE A 87 21.49 6.93 -0.85
C ILE A 87 21.55 5.98 -2.05
N ALA A 88 20.51 5.97 -2.88
CA ALA A 88 20.46 5.15 -4.08
C ALA A 88 21.60 5.47 -5.05
N ARG A 89 21.82 6.76 -5.37
CA ARG A 89 22.92 7.20 -6.23
C ARG A 89 24.29 6.87 -5.66
N ALA A 90 24.48 7.05 -4.35
CA ALA A 90 25.74 6.71 -3.68
C ALA A 90 26.05 5.21 -3.77
N ILE A 91 25.04 4.35 -3.63
CA ILE A 91 25.18 2.90 -3.79
C ILE A 91 25.53 2.54 -5.24
N VAL A 92 24.83 3.12 -6.23
CA VAL A 92 25.09 2.90 -7.65
C VAL A 92 26.48 3.33 -8.07
N ASN A 93 26.90 4.52 -7.67
CA ASN A 93 28.24 5.03 -7.98
C ASN A 93 29.36 4.19 -7.33
N LYS A 94 29.09 3.53 -6.19
CA LYS A 94 30.08 2.73 -5.45
C LYS A 94 30.22 1.29 -5.97
N LEU A 95 29.14 0.70 -6.47
CA LEU A 95 29.13 -0.66 -7.04
C LEU A 95 29.48 -0.69 -8.54
N GLY A 96 29.35 0.45 -9.22
CA GLY A 96 29.87 0.67 -10.57
C GLY A 96 28.94 0.22 -11.71
N ASP A 97 29.03 0.94 -12.84
CA ASP A 97 28.12 0.83 -14.00
C ASP A 97 28.09 -0.56 -14.66
N ARG A 98 29.13 -1.38 -14.46
CA ARG A 98 29.21 -2.73 -15.07
C ARG A 98 28.22 -3.73 -14.47
N LEU A 99 27.69 -3.48 -13.28
CA LEU A 99 26.75 -4.35 -12.56
C LEU A 99 25.48 -3.60 -12.14
N ALA A 100 24.96 -2.73 -13.01
CA ALA A 100 23.87 -1.83 -12.64
C ALA A 100 22.59 -2.50 -12.16
N LEU A 101 22.20 -3.64 -12.75
CA LEU A 101 21.05 -4.42 -12.27
C LEU A 101 21.27 -4.92 -10.84
N PHE A 102 22.48 -5.39 -10.52
CA PHE A 102 22.83 -5.83 -9.17
C PHE A 102 22.89 -4.65 -8.20
N SER A 103 23.41 -3.50 -8.63
CA SER A 103 23.46 -2.31 -7.82
C SER A 103 22.09 -1.70 -7.53
N LEU A 104 21.18 -1.70 -8.50
CA LEU A 104 19.80 -1.25 -8.33
C LEU A 104 19.05 -2.17 -7.37
N ALA A 105 19.21 -3.50 -7.51
CA ALA A 105 18.65 -4.48 -6.59
C ALA A 105 19.22 -4.33 -5.16
N PHE A 106 20.51 -4.03 -5.03
CA PHE A 106 21.13 -3.79 -3.72
C PHE A 106 20.64 -2.48 -3.08
N ALA A 107 20.51 -1.42 -3.87
CA ALA A 107 19.96 -0.15 -3.40
C ALA A 107 18.51 -0.31 -2.93
N THR A 108 17.66 -1.01 -3.70
CA THR A 108 16.26 -1.27 -3.30
C THR A 108 16.19 -2.10 -2.02
N MET A 109 17.05 -3.11 -1.88
CA MET A 109 17.14 -3.94 -0.67
C MET A 109 17.51 -3.10 0.56
N VAL A 110 18.51 -2.22 0.44
CA VAL A 110 18.92 -1.33 1.53
C VAL A 110 17.79 -0.36 1.89
N ILE A 111 17.16 0.30 0.92
CA ILE A 111 16.07 1.27 1.17
C ILE A 111 14.87 0.60 1.84
N THR A 112 14.50 -0.60 1.39
CA THR A 112 13.41 -1.38 2.01
C THR A 112 13.78 -1.82 3.43
N GLY A 113 15.06 -2.10 3.69
CA GLY A 113 15.58 -2.43 5.02
C GLY A 113 15.48 -1.30 6.05
N VAL A 114 15.48 -0.03 5.62
CA VAL A 114 15.31 1.14 6.51
C VAL A 114 13.84 1.31 6.96
N GLY A 115 12.92 0.46 6.48
CA GLY A 115 11.51 0.50 6.84
C GLY A 115 10.65 1.34 5.88
N VAL A 116 11.17 1.64 4.69
CA VAL A 116 10.40 2.26 3.61
C VAL A 116 9.45 1.22 3.01
N PHE A 117 8.18 1.60 2.83
CA PHE A 117 7.18 0.75 2.20
C PHE A 117 7.62 0.35 0.78
N ILE A 118 7.46 -0.93 0.42
CA ILE A 118 7.78 -1.47 -0.92
C ILE A 118 7.29 -0.57 -2.08
N PRO A 119 6.02 -0.11 -2.12
CA PRO A 119 5.56 0.77 -3.20
C PRO A 119 6.31 2.10 -3.28
N VAL A 120 6.74 2.65 -2.14
CA VAL A 120 7.52 3.89 -2.11
C VAL A 120 8.94 3.65 -2.63
N ALA A 121 9.57 2.53 -2.26
CA ALA A 121 10.89 2.17 -2.80
C ALA A 121 10.86 2.04 -4.33
N VAL A 122 9.81 1.43 -4.89
CA VAL A 122 9.63 1.33 -6.35
C VAL A 122 9.48 2.71 -7.01
N LEU A 123 8.73 3.63 -6.40
CA LEU A 123 8.57 5.00 -6.92
C LEU A 123 9.89 5.78 -7.00
N ILE A 124 10.79 5.60 -6.03
CA ILE A 124 12.09 6.30 -5.99
C ILE A 124 13.08 5.64 -6.95
N VAL A 125 13.07 4.31 -7.04
CA VAL A 125 14.02 3.58 -7.87
C VAL A 125 13.67 3.67 -9.35
N ALA A 126 12.40 3.81 -9.71
CA ALA A 126 11.96 3.94 -11.10
C ALA A 126 12.70 5.05 -11.90
N PRO A 127 12.75 6.32 -11.47
CA PRO A 127 13.50 7.35 -12.19
C PRO A 127 15.02 7.09 -12.19
N ILE A 128 15.56 6.56 -11.10
CA ILE A 128 17.00 6.26 -10.98
C ILE A 128 17.41 5.14 -11.94
N ALA A 129 16.59 4.10 -12.06
CA ALA A 129 16.82 3.00 -12.98
C ALA A 129 16.79 3.45 -14.45
N LEU A 130 15.92 4.40 -14.81
CA LEU A 130 15.87 4.98 -16.15
C LEU A 130 17.14 5.78 -16.46
N GLU A 131 17.57 6.68 -15.56
CA GLU A 131 18.82 7.45 -15.75
C GLU A 131 20.06 6.56 -15.85
N VAL A 132 20.13 5.53 -15.00
CA VAL A 132 21.25 4.58 -14.99
C VAL A 132 21.22 3.73 -16.27
N GLY A 133 20.06 3.23 -16.69
CA GLY A 133 19.90 2.46 -17.93
C GLY A 133 20.28 3.25 -19.18
N GLU A 134 20.02 4.57 -19.21
CA GLU A 134 20.41 5.44 -20.31
C GLU A 134 21.93 5.67 -20.33
N ARG A 135 22.57 5.89 -19.17
CA ARG A 135 24.03 6.07 -19.06
C ARG A 135 24.82 4.85 -19.51
N ILE A 136 24.31 3.66 -19.23
CA ILE A 136 25.03 2.42 -19.53
C ILE A 136 24.82 2.01 -20.99
N GLN A 137 23.88 2.65 -21.71
CA GLN A 137 23.53 2.39 -23.10
C GLN A 137 23.40 0.88 -23.34
N PHE A 138 22.18 0.34 -23.13
CA PHE A 138 21.77 -1.06 -23.41
C PHE A 138 21.94 -1.48 -24.90
N LEU A 139 23.09 -1.20 -25.54
CA LEU A 139 23.48 -1.61 -26.89
C LEU A 139 24.87 -2.27 -26.95
N ASN A 140 25.45 -2.72 -25.83
CA ASN A 140 26.65 -3.55 -25.89
C ASN A 140 26.67 -4.67 -24.85
N TRP A 141 25.60 -5.49 -24.84
CA TRP A 141 25.70 -6.84 -24.32
C TRP A 141 26.50 -7.67 -25.34
N PRO A 142 27.73 -8.13 -25.04
CA PRO A 142 28.34 -9.18 -25.82
C PRO A 142 27.59 -10.48 -25.52
N CYS A 143 26.86 -10.96 -26.52
CA CYS A 143 26.97 -12.38 -26.84
C CYS A 143 28.36 -12.58 -27.47
#